data_AF-A0A2T1C5P6-F1
#
_entry.id   AF-A0A2T1C5P6-F1
#
_cell.length_a   1.000
_cell.length_b   1.000
_cell.length_c   1.000
_cell.angle_alpha   90.00
_cell.angle_beta   90.00
_cell.angle_gamma   90.00
#
_symmetry.space_group_name_H-M   'P 1'
#
loop_
_entity.id
_entity.type
_entity.pdbx_description
1 polymer ?
#
loop_
_entity_poly.entity_id
_entity_poly.type
_entity_poly.pdbx_seq_one_letter_code
_entity_poly.pdbx_strand_id
1 'polypeptide(L)'
;MLSGIKQQVIVGKEGKIEIETSELAEGTVVEVIILVKPDGVETKASQFTPQDATEYLLSTQANRQLLMAAIQNIETRTNLVSFTPEQWNEEYNIRS
;
A
#
# COMPACT_ATOMS: atom_id res chain seq x y z
N MET A 1 -2.07 24.62 21.14
CA MET A 1 -0.65 24.54 20.74
C MET A 1 -0.62 23.63 19.53
N LEU A 2 -0.18 24.15 18.38
CA LEU A 2 -0.11 23.37 17.13
C LEU A 2 0.97 22.31 17.30
N SER A 3 0.61 21.03 17.21
CA SER A 3 1.52 19.90 17.40
C SER A 3 2.13 19.37 16.11
N GLY A 4 1.59 19.78 14.96
CA GLY A 4 2.11 19.41 13.64
C GLY A 4 1.22 19.90 12.50
N ILE A 5 1.80 19.97 11.31
CA ILE A 5 1.11 20.35 10.07
C ILE A 5 1.24 19.17 9.09
N LYS A 6 0.11 18.72 8.53
CA LYS A 6 0.11 17.73 7.45
C LYS A 6 -0.46 18.38 6.19
N GLN A 7 0.39 18.58 5.19
CA GLN A 7 0.04 19.22 3.92
C GLN A 7 0.44 18.32 2.76
N GLN A 8 -0.40 18.28 1.71
CA GLN A 8 -0.04 17.67 0.43
C GLN A 8 0.17 18.79 -0.58
N VAL A 9 1.37 18.85 -1.16
CA VAL A 9 1.76 19.87 -2.14
C VAL A 9 2.50 19.24 -3.31
N ILE A 10 2.47 19.94 -4.43
CA ILE A 10 3.31 19.63 -5.59
C ILE A 10 4.60 20.43 -5.44
N VAL A 11 5.73 19.79 -5.75
CA VAL A 11 7.03 20.44 -5.74
C VAL A 11 7.08 21.50 -6.85
N GLY A 12 7.33 22.75 -6.46
CA GLY A 12 7.39 23.89 -7.37
C GLY A 12 8.70 23.98 -8.16
N LYS A 13 8.88 25.11 -8.85
CA LYS A 13 10.13 25.40 -9.58
C LYS A 13 11.32 25.32 -8.63
N GLU A 14 12.43 24.77 -9.12
CA GLU A 14 13.69 24.60 -8.37
C GLU A 14 13.59 23.68 -7.15
N GLY A 15 12.58 22.80 -7.08
CA GLY A 15 12.45 21.85 -5.98
C GLY A 15 11.85 22.43 -4.69
N LYS A 16 11.29 23.64 -4.74
CA LYS A 16 10.76 24.33 -3.57
C LYS A 16 9.42 23.75 -3.14
N ILE A 17 9.24 23.65 -1.82
CA ILE A 17 7.98 23.26 -1.17
C ILE A 17 7.55 24.44 -0.29
N GLU A 18 6.33 24.92 -0.47
CA GLU A 18 5.75 26.01 0.31
C GLU A 18 4.80 25.46 1.35
N ILE A 19 5.01 25.84 2.62
CA ILE A 19 4.11 25.51 3.73
C ILE A 19 3.15 26.69 3.86
N GLU A 20 1.88 26.45 3.58
CA GLU A 20 0.84 27.50 3.66
C GLU A 20 0.34 27.60 5.10
N THR A 21 1.08 28.28 5.98
CA THR A 21 0.65 28.52 7.36
C THR A 21 1.01 29.92 7.86
N SER A 22 0.06 30.57 8.54
CA SER A 22 0.24 31.86 9.22
C SER A 22 0.52 31.72 10.72
N GLU A 23 0.61 30.48 11.25
CA GLU A 23 0.59 30.22 12.70
C GLU A 23 1.97 29.91 13.31
N LEU A 24 3.01 29.75 12.48
CA LEU A 24 4.38 29.55 12.96
C LEU A 24 5.05 30.90 13.24
N ALA A 25 5.21 31.22 14.53
CA ALA A 25 5.93 32.42 14.94
C ALA A 25 7.42 32.33 14.58
N GLU A 26 8.04 33.49 14.30
CA GLU A 26 9.48 33.58 14.04
C GLU A 26 10.28 32.98 15.20
N GLY A 27 11.32 32.20 14.88
CA GLY A 27 12.17 31.51 15.86
C GLY A 27 11.63 30.16 16.35
N THR A 28 10.48 29.69 15.86
CA THR A 28 9.95 28.36 16.19
C THR A 28 10.82 27.26 15.57
N VAL A 29 11.31 26.34 16.40
CA VAL A 29 12.04 25.14 15.95
C VAL A 29 11.04 24.11 15.45
N VAL A 30 11.21 23.63 14.20
CA VAL A 30 10.33 22.64 13.57
C VAL A 30 11.12 21.49 12.97
N GLU A 31 10.54 20.30 12.96
CA GLU A 31 11.02 19.13 12.23
C GLU A 31 10.18 18.96 10.95
N VAL A 32 10.84 18.71 9.82
CA VAL A 32 10.18 18.55 8.52
C VAL A 32 10.31 17.10 8.05
N ILE A 33 9.16 16.45 7.83
CA ILE A 33 9.08 15.10 7.26
C ILE A 33 8.54 15.21 5.83
N ILE A 34 9.35 14.82 4.84
CA ILE A 34 8.97 14.84 3.42
C ILE A 34 8.64 13.40 2.99
N LEU A 35 7.39 13.19 2.56
CA LEU A 35 6.91 11.91 2.02
C LEU A 35 6.66 12.05 0.53
N VAL A 36 7.54 11.47 -0.29
CA VAL A 36 7.37 11.45 -1.74
C VAL A 36 6.36 10.38 -2.11
N LYS A 37 5.21 10.79 -2.64
CA LYS A 37 4.25 9.84 -3.19
C LYS A 37 4.85 9.17 -4.43
N PRO A 38 4.80 7.84 -4.55
CA PRO A 38 5.20 7.17 -5.77
C PRO A 38 4.21 7.51 -6.90
N ASP A 39 4.59 8.45 -7.75
CA ASP A 39 3.92 8.68 -9.04
C ASP A 39 4.37 7.58 -10.00
N GLY A 40 3.81 6.37 -9.91
CA GLY A 40 3.76 5.33 -10.96
C GLY A 40 5.04 4.99 -11.77
N VAL A 41 6.20 5.53 -11.43
CA VAL A 41 7.42 5.51 -12.22
C VAL A 41 8.47 4.85 -11.35
N GLU A 42 8.77 3.63 -11.75
CA GLU A 42 9.75 2.71 -11.18
C GLU A 42 11.12 3.37 -11.07
N THR A 43 11.39 4.05 -9.97
CA THR A 43 12.76 4.32 -9.53
C THR A 43 13.17 3.17 -8.62
N LYS A 44 14.10 2.35 -9.12
CA LYS A 44 14.73 1.21 -8.44
C LYS A 44 15.57 1.66 -7.25
N ALA A 45 14.96 2.27 -6.25
CA ALA A 45 15.52 2.44 -4.92
C ALA A 45 14.38 2.84 -3.98
N SER A 46 13.85 1.84 -3.28
CA SER A 46 13.22 2.04 -1.97
C SER A 46 11.90 2.84 -1.97
N GLN A 47 10.98 2.51 -2.87
CA GLN A 47 9.62 3.04 -2.82
C GLN A 47 8.64 1.87 -2.73
N PHE A 48 7.87 1.82 -1.63
CA PHE A 48 6.68 0.99 -1.49
C PHE A 48 5.65 1.44 -2.54
N THR A 49 5.85 1.09 -3.80
CA THR A 49 4.73 0.91 -4.71
C THR A 49 4.00 -0.33 -4.23
N PRO A 50 2.67 -0.31 -4.07
CA PRO A 50 1.93 -1.56 -4.02
C PRO A 50 2.25 -2.25 -5.34
N GLN A 51 3.12 -3.27 -5.29
CA GLN A 51 3.44 -4.08 -6.45
C GLN A 51 2.12 -4.53 -7.04
N ASP A 52 1.96 -4.37 -8.37
CA ASP A 52 0.76 -4.87 -9.02
C ASP A 52 0.58 -6.35 -8.62
N ALA A 53 -0.61 -6.68 -8.11
CA ALA A 53 -0.83 -8.00 -7.53
C ALA A 53 -0.61 -9.10 -8.57
N THR A 54 -0.90 -8.83 -9.85
CA THR A 54 -0.66 -9.76 -10.95
C THR A 54 0.83 -9.91 -11.19
N GLU A 55 1.58 -8.80 -11.22
CA GLU A 55 3.04 -8.82 -11.34
C GLU A 55 3.69 -9.63 -10.21
N TYR A 56 3.27 -9.42 -8.96
CA TYR A 56 3.76 -10.20 -7.82
C TYR A 56 3.45 -11.70 -7.96
N LEU A 57 2.21 -12.05 -8.31
CA LEU A 57 1.80 -13.45 -8.46
C LEU A 57 2.54 -14.16 -9.62
N LEU A 58 2.98 -13.42 -10.64
CA LEU A 58 3.72 -13.96 -11.78
C LEU A 58 5.25 -13.87 -11.67
N SER A 59 5.76 -13.21 -10.61
CA SER A 59 7.17 -12.88 -10.42
C SER A 59 8.07 -14.10 -10.21
N THR A 60 7.57 -15.18 -9.59
CA THR A 60 8.33 -16.40 -9.35
C THR A 60 7.68 -17.61 -10.04
N GLN A 61 8.51 -18.60 -10.40
CA GLN A 61 8.04 -19.86 -10.99
C GLN A 61 7.03 -20.57 -10.08
N ALA A 62 7.29 -20.59 -8.77
CA ALA A 62 6.42 -21.22 -7.78
C ALA A 62 5.05 -20.51 -7.70
N ASN A 63 5.03 -19.18 -7.56
CA ASN A 63 3.79 -18.42 -7.50
C ASN A 63 2.96 -18.58 -8.78
N ARG A 64 3.63 -18.56 -9.95
CA ARG A 64 2.97 -18.78 -11.24
C ARG A 64 2.31 -20.14 -11.33
N GLN A 65 3.00 -21.21 -10.93
CA GLN A 65 2.45 -22.57 -10.93
C GLN A 65 1.23 -22.69 -10.01
N LEU A 66 1.31 -22.12 -8.81
CA LEU A 66 0.19 -22.10 -7.86
C LEU A 66 -1.01 -21.32 -8.41
N LEU A 67 -0.78 -20.15 -9.02
CA LEU A 67 -1.85 -19.37 -9.63
C LEU A 67 -2.56 -20.13 -10.76
N MET A 68 -1.80 -20.74 -11.67
CA MET A 68 -2.37 -21.50 -12.78
C MET A 68 -3.16 -22.72 -12.27
N ALA A 69 -2.66 -23.42 -11.25
CA ALA A 69 -3.37 -24.53 -10.63
C ALA A 69 -4.66 -24.07 -9.94
N ALA A 70 -4.65 -22.92 -9.25
CA ALA A 70 -5.84 -22.36 -8.62
C ALA A 70 -6.92 -21.99 -9.65
N ILE A 71 -6.52 -21.38 -10.79
CA ILE A 71 -7.43 -21.08 -11.90
C ILE A 71 -8.04 -22.38 -12.46
N GLN A 72 -7.21 -23.40 -12.70
CA GLN A 72 -7.67 -24.69 -13.21
C GLN A 72 -8.67 -25.39 -12.26
N ASN A 73 -8.43 -25.32 -10.95
CA ASN A 73 -9.32 -25.87 -9.93
C ASN A 73 -10.71 -25.19 -9.96
N ILE A 74 -10.75 -23.87 -10.14
CA ILE A 74 -11.99 -23.11 -10.28
C ILE A 74 -12.74 -23.50 -11.56
N GLU A 75 -12.05 -23.55 -12.71
CA GLU A 75 -12.65 -23.91 -14.00
C GLU A 75 -13.24 -25.32 -13.99
N THR A 76 -12.52 -26.27 -13.39
CA THR A 76 -12.92 -27.68 -13.31
C THR A 76 -13.87 -27.96 -12.15
N ARG A 77 -14.09 -26.98 -11.26
CA ARG A 77 -14.82 -27.13 -9.99
C ARG A 77 -14.29 -28.28 -9.13
N THR A 78 -12.99 -28.51 -9.17
CA THR A 78 -12.31 -29.54 -8.36
C THR A 78 -11.52 -28.87 -7.24
N ASN A 79 -11.34 -29.55 -6.11
CA ASN A 79 -10.56 -29.06 -4.97
C ASN A 79 -11.01 -27.68 -4.42
N LEU A 80 -12.31 -27.38 -4.52
CA LEU A 80 -12.90 -26.16 -3.97
C LEU A 80 -13.49 -26.43 -2.59
N VAL A 81 -13.22 -25.55 -1.64
CA VAL A 81 -13.88 -25.53 -0.34
C VAL A 81 -14.82 -24.33 -0.33
N SER A 82 -16.11 -24.57 -0.11
CA SER A 82 -17.12 -23.53 0.01
C SER A 82 -17.57 -23.44 1.47
N PHE A 83 -17.47 -22.26 2.04
CA PHE A 83 -18.01 -21.96 3.36
C PHE A 83 -18.67 -20.57 3.32
N THR A 84 -19.66 -20.36 4.17
CA THR A 84 -20.18 -19.02 4.42
C THR A 84 -19.29 -18.29 5.43
N PRO A 85 -19.26 -16.95 5.42
CA PRO A 85 -18.53 -16.18 6.43
C PRO A 85 -18.89 -16.58 7.86
N GLU A 86 -20.17 -16.93 8.11
CA GLU A 86 -20.67 -17.39 9.41
C GLU A 86 -20.06 -18.75 9.79
N GLN A 87 -20.02 -19.70 8.86
CA GLN A 87 -19.41 -21.03 9.08
C GLN A 87 -17.91 -20.90 9.40
N TRP A 88 -17.19 -20.05 8.67
CA TRP A 88 -15.77 -19.80 8.94
C TRP A 88 -15.57 -19.16 10.32
N ASN A 89 -16.42 -18.21 10.68
CA ASN A 89 -16.34 -17.51 11.95
C ASN A 89 -16.63 -18.46 13.13
N GLU A 90 -17.58 -19.38 12.99
CA GLU A 90 -17.87 -20.37 14.05
C GLU A 90 -16.75 -21.41 14.19
N GLU A 91 -16.15 -21.86 13.08
CA GLU A 91 -15.14 -22.94 13.09
C GLU A 91 -13.73 -22.44 13.45
N TYR A 92 -13.38 -21.21 13.05
CA TYR A 92 -12.01 -20.70 13.15
C TYR A 92 -11.87 -19.40 13.94
N ASN A 93 -12.95 -18.70 14.31
CA ASN A 93 -12.86 -17.54 15.20
C ASN A 93 -12.93 -17.96 16.68
N ILE A 94 -11.95 -18.75 17.10
CA ILE A 94 -11.70 -19.00 18.51
C ILE A 94 -11.02 -17.76 19.10
N ARG A 95 -11.82 -16.71 19.35
CA ARG A 95 -11.57 -15.53 20.20
C ARG A 95 -10.19 -14.84 20.09
N SER A 96 -10.20 -13.58 19.68
CA SER A 96 -9.38 -12.54 20.35
C SER A 96 -10.26 -11.72 21.28
#